data_AF-A0A964R5S8-F1
#
_entry.id   AF-A0A964R5S8-F1
#
_cell.length_a   1.000
_cell.length_b   1.000
_cell.length_c   1.000
_cell.angle_alpha   90.00
_cell.angle_beta   90.00
_cell.angle_gamma   90.00
#
_symmetry.space_group_name_H-M   'P 1'
#
loop_
_entity.id
_entity.type
_entity.pdbx_description
1 polymer ?
#
loop_
_entity_poly.entity_id
_entity_poly.type
_entity_poly.pdbx_seq_one_letter_code
_entity_poly.pdbx_strand_id
1 'polypeptide(L)'
;MKPLLFALGLSAGVLLGAEGKVIKVLPHFVDFQGRHTLSPSLYERDAYQELLRNHPEKRAGMQFEVLWKVSGQLSGPLRLRMELRGTESGSVETVEMEVKRGFLGRRWSRVILDSKQSARLGTVTAWKAVLLDNTHPVTETHSFLW
;
A
#
# COMPACT_ATOMS: atom_id res chain seq x y z
N MET A 1 -50.80 -12.20 42.27
CA MET A 1 -50.71 -11.55 40.95
C MET A 1 -49.26 -11.13 40.76
N LYS A 2 -48.57 -11.65 39.74
CA LYS A 2 -47.11 -11.47 39.52
C LYS A 2 -46.83 -10.11 38.85
N PRO A 3 -45.81 -9.34 39.28
CA PRO A 3 -45.34 -8.20 38.50
C PRO A 3 -44.43 -8.72 37.38
N LEU A 4 -44.79 -8.44 36.12
CA LEU A 4 -43.92 -8.70 34.98
C LEU A 4 -43.15 -7.41 34.69
N LEU A 5 -41.93 -7.32 35.22
CA LEU A 5 -40.94 -6.30 34.86
C LEU A 5 -40.29 -6.73 33.53
N PHE A 6 -40.60 -6.03 32.46
CA PHE A 6 -39.94 -6.19 31.16
C PHE A 6 -38.70 -5.28 31.14
N ALA A 7 -37.53 -5.85 31.43
CA ALA A 7 -36.25 -5.15 31.27
C ALA A 7 -35.87 -5.18 29.78
N LEU A 8 -35.93 -4.01 29.13
CA LEU A 8 -35.47 -3.81 27.75
C LEU A 8 -33.93 -3.78 27.76
N GLY A 9 -33.30 -4.92 27.48
CA GLY A 9 -31.85 -5.02 27.34
C GLY A 9 -31.38 -4.26 26.11
N LEU A 10 -30.68 -3.15 26.30
CA LEU A 10 -29.98 -2.42 25.25
C LEU A 10 -28.72 -3.23 24.87
N SER A 11 -28.85 -4.15 23.92
CA SER A 11 -27.70 -4.81 23.31
C SER A 11 -26.97 -3.80 22.42
N ALA A 12 -26.00 -3.08 22.96
CA ALA A 12 -25.05 -2.32 22.17
C ALA A 12 -24.21 -3.30 21.35
N GLY A 13 -24.65 -3.59 20.12
CA GLY A 13 -23.87 -4.35 19.16
C GLY A 13 -22.59 -3.59 18.85
N VAL A 14 -21.44 -4.14 19.23
CA VAL A 14 -20.15 -3.63 18.78
C VAL A 14 -20.11 -3.84 17.27
N LEU A 15 -20.21 -2.75 16.50
CA LEU A 15 -19.92 -2.76 15.07
C LEU A 15 -18.43 -3.05 14.91
N LEU A 16 -18.08 -4.33 14.73
CA LEU A 16 -16.73 -4.75 14.38
C LEU A 16 -16.47 -4.34 12.92
N GLY A 17 -15.94 -3.13 12.74
CA GLY A 17 -15.51 -2.62 11.45
C GLY A 17 -14.31 -3.38 10.88
N ALA A 18 -13.91 -3.05 9.65
CA ALA A 18 -12.71 -3.61 9.05
C ALA A 18 -11.46 -3.24 9.88
N GLU A 19 -10.63 -4.23 10.20
CA GLU A 19 -9.34 -4.02 10.82
C GLU A 19 -8.23 -4.35 9.82
N GLY A 20 -7.24 -3.48 9.69
CA GLY A 20 -6.17 -3.66 8.72
C GLY A 20 -4.80 -3.31 9.27
N LYS A 21 -3.77 -3.79 8.58
CA LYS A 21 -2.40 -3.34 8.78
C LYS A 21 -1.64 -3.32 7.47
N VAL A 22 -0.98 -2.20 7.15
CA VAL A 22 0.13 -2.21 6.21
C VAL A 22 1.35 -2.72 6.98
N ILE A 23 1.83 -3.91 6.62
CA ILE A 23 2.87 -4.63 7.37
C ILE A 23 4.26 -4.21 6.88
N LYS A 24 4.44 -4.11 5.56
CA LYS A 24 5.72 -3.79 4.95
C LYS A 24 5.50 -3.09 3.61
N VAL A 25 6.35 -2.11 3.31
CA VAL A 25 6.37 -1.40 2.02
C VAL A 25 7.81 -1.44 1.53
N LEU A 26 8.00 -1.94 0.32
CA LEU A 26 9.30 -2.14 -0.30
C LEU A 26 9.38 -1.33 -1.60
N PRO A 27 10.07 -0.18 -1.59
CA PRO A 27 10.35 0.59 -2.79
C PRO A 27 11.45 -0.08 -3.62
N HIS A 28 11.24 -0.19 -4.92
CA HIS A 28 12.19 -0.77 -5.86
C HIS A 28 12.28 0.05 -7.14
N PHE A 29 13.49 0.32 -7.61
CA PHE A 29 13.69 0.79 -8.98
C PHE A 29 13.36 -0.33 -9.97
N VAL A 30 12.83 0.06 -11.13
CA VAL A 30 12.58 -0.85 -12.25
C VAL A 30 13.35 -0.41 -13.49
N ASP A 31 13.83 -1.37 -14.25
CA ASP A 31 14.43 -1.12 -15.56
C ASP A 31 13.37 -0.96 -16.67
N PHE A 32 13.81 -0.67 -17.90
CA PHE A 32 12.94 -0.53 -19.08
C PHE A 32 12.23 -1.82 -19.50
N GLN A 33 12.60 -2.96 -18.92
CA GLN A 33 11.90 -4.24 -19.10
C GLN A 33 10.93 -4.52 -17.95
N GLY A 34 10.76 -3.58 -17.01
CA GLY A 34 9.87 -3.71 -15.84
C GLY A 34 10.44 -4.62 -14.75
N ARG A 35 11.74 -4.93 -14.78
CA ARG A 35 12.39 -5.81 -13.81
C ARG A 35 12.91 -5.01 -12.63
N HIS A 36 12.67 -5.53 -11.43
CA HIS A 36 13.27 -5.04 -10.18
C HIS A 36 14.33 -6.01 -9.62
N THR A 37 14.53 -7.15 -10.27
CA THR A 37 15.47 -8.23 -9.95
C THR A 37 15.66 -9.06 -11.22
N LEU A 38 16.82 -9.68 -11.42
CA LEU A 38 17.09 -10.58 -12.55
C LEU A 38 16.75 -12.04 -12.25
N SER A 39 16.59 -12.40 -10.97
CA SER A 39 16.33 -13.74 -10.48
C SER A 39 15.53 -13.73 -9.16
N PRO A 40 14.90 -14.83 -8.73
CA PRO A 40 14.16 -14.90 -7.47
C PRO A 40 15.07 -15.04 -6.23
N SER A 41 16.19 -14.30 -6.18
CA SER A 41 17.15 -14.31 -5.07
C SER A 41 17.19 -12.95 -4.39
N LEU A 42 17.13 -12.93 -3.05
CA LEU A 42 17.24 -11.68 -2.28
C LEU A 42 18.60 -11.01 -2.46
N TYR A 43 19.67 -11.81 -2.51
CA TYR A 43 21.03 -11.29 -2.74
C TYR A 43 21.15 -10.64 -4.12
N GLU A 44 20.60 -11.30 -5.14
CA GLU A 44 20.64 -10.75 -6.50
C GLU A 44 19.77 -9.50 -6.61
N ARG A 45 18.57 -9.49 -6.02
CA ARG A 45 17.71 -8.31 -5.98
C ARG A 45 18.46 -7.12 -5.39
N ASP A 46 19.11 -7.30 -4.24
CA ASP A 46 19.77 -6.21 -3.54
C ASP A 46 20.98 -5.69 -4.36
N ALA A 47 21.75 -6.58 -4.98
CA ALA A 47 22.82 -6.20 -5.91
C ALA A 47 22.29 -5.44 -7.14
N TYR A 48 21.17 -5.88 -7.72
CA TYR A 48 20.56 -5.24 -8.87
C TYR A 48 19.95 -3.87 -8.53
N GLN A 49 19.35 -3.74 -7.34
CA GLN A 49 18.85 -2.45 -6.86
C GLN A 49 19.98 -1.45 -6.62
N GLU A 50 21.15 -1.91 -6.14
CA GLU A 50 22.34 -1.07 -6.03
C GLU A 50 22.85 -0.63 -7.41
N LEU A 51 22.88 -1.55 -8.38
CA LEU A 51 23.21 -1.21 -9.77
C LEU A 51 22.24 -0.16 -10.32
N LEU A 52 20.92 -0.33 -10.18
CA LEU A 52 19.98 0.68 -10.63
C LEU A 52 20.16 2.01 -9.89
N ARG A 53 20.45 2.01 -8.58
CA ARG A 53 20.72 3.21 -7.77
C ARG A 53 21.96 4.00 -8.23
N ASN A 54 22.96 3.32 -8.77
CA ASN A 54 24.17 3.98 -9.29
C ASN A 54 24.08 4.31 -10.79
N HIS A 55 23.03 3.82 -11.47
CA HIS A 55 22.82 4.00 -12.91
C HIS A 55 21.41 4.53 -13.25
N PRO A 56 21.11 5.83 -13.02
CA PRO A 56 19.82 6.43 -13.34
C PRO A 56 19.36 6.21 -14.79
N GLU A 57 20.29 6.18 -15.73
CA GLU A 57 20.05 5.94 -17.16
C GLU A 57 19.48 4.56 -17.47
N LYS A 58 19.54 3.62 -16.51
CA LYS A 58 18.96 2.28 -16.63
C LYS A 58 17.57 2.16 -16.00
N ARG A 59 17.06 3.22 -15.35
CA ARG A 59 15.77 3.21 -14.66
C ARG A 59 14.66 3.65 -15.61
N ALA A 60 13.57 2.89 -15.62
CA ALA A 60 12.31 3.32 -16.23
C ALA A 60 11.34 3.96 -15.23
N GLY A 61 11.55 3.72 -13.93
CA GLY A 61 10.71 4.27 -12.87
C GLY A 61 10.88 3.54 -11.55
N MET A 62 9.80 3.53 -10.77
CA MET A 62 9.75 2.88 -9.45
C MET A 62 8.49 2.02 -9.31
N GLN A 63 8.60 0.96 -8.52
CA GLN A 63 7.46 0.19 -8.03
C GLN A 63 7.54 0.04 -6.51
N PHE A 64 6.40 -0.29 -5.90
CA PHE A 64 6.26 -0.57 -4.49
C PHE A 64 5.65 -1.96 -4.32
N GLU A 65 6.33 -2.83 -3.59
CA GLU A 65 5.72 -4.06 -3.10
C GLU A 65 5.20 -3.81 -1.68
N VAL A 66 3.89 -3.92 -1.51
CA VAL A 66 3.21 -3.65 -0.23
C VAL A 66 2.61 -4.93 0.30
N LEU A 67 3.09 -5.35 1.47
CA LEU A 67 2.48 -6.39 2.27
C LEU A 67 1.47 -5.78 3.21
N TRP A 68 0.24 -6.24 3.14
CA TRP A 68 -0.85 -5.77 3.98
C TRP A 68 -1.71 -6.94 4.43
N LYS A 69 -2.50 -6.70 5.48
CA LYS A 69 -3.54 -7.60 5.95
C LYS A 69 -4.83 -6.85 6.24
N VAL A 70 -5.95 -7.54 6.09
CA VAL A 70 -7.28 -7.06 6.49
C VAL A 70 -8.16 -8.20 7.02
N SER A 71 -8.91 -7.89 8.07
CA SER A 71 -9.89 -8.74 8.73
C SER A 71 -11.17 -7.96 9.03
N GLY A 72 -12.20 -8.66 9.51
CA GLY A 72 -13.51 -8.08 9.77
C GLY A 72 -14.40 -7.99 8.53
N GLN A 73 -15.54 -7.34 8.71
CA GLN A 73 -16.52 -7.11 7.67
C GLN A 73 -16.11 -5.88 6.83
N LEU A 74 -16.07 -6.07 5.52
CA LEU A 74 -15.79 -5.00 4.56
C LEU A 74 -17.10 -4.36 4.11
N SER A 75 -17.05 -3.06 3.90
CA SER A 75 -18.16 -2.23 3.43
C SER A 75 -18.19 -2.16 1.90
N GLY A 76 -17.10 -2.51 1.22
CA GLY A 76 -17.03 -2.58 -0.23
C GLY A 76 -15.67 -3.03 -0.79
N PRO A 77 -15.34 -2.67 -2.06
CA PRO A 77 -14.06 -2.96 -2.67
C PRO A 77 -12.89 -2.37 -1.88
N LEU A 78 -11.80 -3.14 -1.81
CA LEU A 78 -10.56 -2.68 -1.23
C LEU A 78 -9.72 -1.96 -2.28
N ARG A 79 -9.05 -0.89 -1.85
CA ARG A 79 -8.05 -0.19 -2.65
C ARG A 79 -6.76 -0.02 -1.86
N LEU A 80 -5.64 -0.10 -2.56
CA LEU A 80 -4.35 0.32 -2.04
C LEU A 80 -3.97 1.64 -2.72
N ARG A 81 -3.79 2.67 -1.91
CA ARG A 81 -3.34 4.01 -2.33
C ARG A 81 -1.91 4.22 -1.89
N MET A 82 -1.07 4.65 -2.82
CA MET A 82 0.24 5.20 -2.56
C MET A 82 0.18 6.71 -2.78
N GLU A 83 0.58 7.47 -1.77
CA GLU A 83 0.84 8.90 -1.88
C GLU A 83 2.35 9.12 -1.84
N LEU A 84 2.88 9.89 -2.78
CA LEU A 84 4.31 9.98 -3.06
C LEU A 84 4.75 11.43 -3.12
N ARG A 85 5.92 11.72 -2.53
CA ARG A 85 6.61 13.00 -2.69
C ARG A 85 7.96 12.77 -3.38
N GLY A 86 8.32 13.70 -4.24
CA GLY A 86 9.53 13.62 -5.04
C GLY A 86 10.41 14.87 -4.92
N THR A 87 11.53 14.88 -5.62
CA THR A 87 12.48 16.01 -5.66
C THR A 87 12.00 17.15 -6.55
N GLU A 88 11.25 16.83 -7.61
CA GLU A 88 10.86 17.81 -8.65
C GLU A 88 9.49 18.46 -8.37
N SER A 89 8.65 17.82 -7.55
CA SER A 89 7.31 18.31 -7.23
C SER A 89 7.16 18.66 -5.75
N GLY A 90 6.72 19.89 -5.47
CA GLY A 90 6.19 20.24 -4.14
C GLY A 90 4.83 19.59 -3.84
N SER A 91 4.19 18.99 -4.84
CA SER A 91 2.89 18.32 -4.74
C SER A 91 3.03 16.81 -4.48
N VAL A 92 2.03 16.25 -3.79
CA VAL A 92 1.87 14.81 -3.59
C VAL A 92 1.24 14.18 -4.82
N GLU A 93 1.88 13.15 -5.38
CA GLU A 93 1.31 12.33 -6.44
C GLU A 93 0.65 11.08 -5.85
N THR A 94 -0.55 10.76 -6.33
CA THR A 94 -1.35 9.65 -5.80
C THR A 94 -1.51 8.57 -6.85
N VAL A 95 -1.20 7.33 -6.47
CA VAL A 95 -1.41 6.13 -7.28
C VAL A 95 -2.33 5.19 -6.52
N GLU A 96 -3.43 4.77 -7.15
CA GLU A 96 -4.40 3.85 -6.54
C GLU A 96 -4.58 2.60 -7.40
N MET A 97 -4.84 1.48 -6.75
CA MET A 97 -5.33 0.29 -7.42
C MET A 97 -6.31 -0.50 -6.56
N GLU A 98 -7.25 -1.15 -7.22
CA GLU A 98 -8.10 -2.14 -6.57
C GLU A 98 -7.29 -3.36 -6.16
N VAL A 99 -7.57 -3.86 -4.96
CA VAL A 99 -6.93 -5.06 -4.43
C VAL A 99 -7.99 -6.03 -3.92
N LYS A 100 -7.70 -7.33 -3.98
CA LYS A 100 -8.56 -8.36 -3.43
C LYS A 100 -7.97 -8.87 -2.13
N ARG A 101 -8.82 -9.19 -1.15
CA ARG A 101 -8.39 -9.85 0.09
C ARG A 101 -7.66 -11.15 -0.25
N GLY A 102 -6.47 -11.34 0.33
CA GLY A 102 -5.66 -12.54 0.13
C GLY A 102 -6.03 -13.69 1.07
N PHE A 103 -5.32 -14.81 0.92
CA PHE A 103 -5.44 -15.95 1.84
C PHE A 103 -5.06 -15.53 3.27
N LEU A 104 -5.85 -15.96 4.26
CA LEU A 104 -5.77 -15.50 5.66
C LEU A 104 -5.86 -13.96 5.81
N GLY A 105 -6.46 -13.27 4.84
CA GLY A 105 -6.54 -11.81 4.82
C GLY A 105 -5.21 -11.11 4.53
N ARG A 106 -4.11 -11.81 4.26
CA ARG A 106 -2.78 -11.24 3.99
C ARG A 106 -2.45 -11.29 2.50
N ARG A 107 -1.87 -10.22 1.95
CA ARG A 107 -1.52 -10.15 0.53
C ARG A 107 -0.34 -9.22 0.26
N TRP A 108 0.49 -9.60 -0.71
CA TRP A 108 1.40 -8.70 -1.40
C TRP A 108 0.71 -8.08 -2.61
N SER A 109 0.79 -6.77 -2.75
CA SER A 109 0.35 -6.03 -3.93
C SER A 109 1.51 -5.22 -4.48
N ARG A 110 1.64 -5.20 -5.81
CA ARG A 110 2.65 -4.40 -6.52
C ARG A 110 1.99 -3.16 -7.09
N VAL A 111 2.43 -1.98 -6.66
CA VAL A 111 2.01 -0.68 -7.21
C VAL A 111 3.12 -0.15 -8.10
N ILE A 112 2.83 0.11 -9.37
CA ILE A 112 3.83 0.57 -10.35
C ILE A 112 3.53 2.03 -10.67
N LEU A 113 4.56 2.86 -10.68
CA LEU A 113 4.46 4.23 -11.19
C LEU A 113 4.65 4.17 -12.70
N ASP A 114 3.75 4.76 -13.46
CA ASP A 114 3.96 4.91 -14.89
C ASP A 114 5.11 5.91 -15.17
N SER A 115 5.59 5.93 -16.42
CA SER A 115 6.70 6.79 -16.80
C SER A 115 6.38 8.28 -16.68
N LYS A 116 5.12 8.69 -16.87
CA LYS A 116 4.69 10.09 -16.74
C LYS A 116 4.69 10.52 -15.27
N GLN A 117 4.17 9.68 -14.38
CA GLN A 117 4.18 9.88 -12.93
C GLN A 117 5.61 9.94 -12.41
N SER A 118 6.46 9.02 -12.85
CA SER A 118 7.88 9.00 -12.47
C SER A 118 8.61 10.27 -12.92
N ALA A 119 8.37 10.75 -14.14
CA ALA A 119 8.98 11.97 -14.65
C ALA A 119 8.56 13.24 -13.87
N ARG A 120 7.30 13.31 -13.41
CA ARG A 120 6.81 14.45 -12.60
C ARG A 120 7.35 14.46 -11.18
N LEU A 121 7.53 13.28 -10.57
CA LEU A 121 8.08 13.14 -9.22
C LEU A 121 9.60 13.36 -9.19
N GLY A 122 10.30 12.97 -10.26
CA GLY A 122 11.74 12.79 -10.20
C GLY A 122 12.11 11.67 -9.23
N THR A 123 13.01 11.94 -8.28
CA THR A 123 13.38 10.93 -7.28
C THR A 123 12.38 10.95 -6.13
N VAL A 124 11.72 9.80 -5.87
CA VAL A 124 10.83 9.66 -4.72
C VAL A 124 11.62 9.74 -3.42
N THR A 125 11.24 10.67 -2.54
CA THR A 125 11.90 10.93 -1.25
C THR A 125 11.07 10.47 -0.06
N ALA A 126 9.74 10.49 -0.19
CA ALA A 126 8.82 10.03 0.84
C ALA A 126 7.59 9.34 0.24
N TRP A 127 7.01 8.42 1.00
CA TRP A 127 5.81 7.68 0.60
C TRP A 127 4.88 7.44 1.79
N LYS A 128 3.58 7.34 1.50
CA LYS A 128 2.54 6.83 2.42
C LYS A 128 1.69 5.81 1.68
N ALA A 129 1.48 4.66 2.32
CA ALA A 129 0.61 3.60 1.85
C ALA A 129 -0.66 3.59 2.69
N VAL A 130 -1.82 3.62 2.05
CA VAL A 130 -3.14 3.61 2.70
C VAL A 130 -3.95 2.45 2.13
N LEU A 131 -4.43 1.57 3.00
CA LEU A 131 -5.42 0.56 2.62
C LEU A 131 -6.81 1.13 2.88
N LEU A 132 -7.65 1.15 1.86
CA LEU A 132 -9.02 1.66 1.92
C LEU A 132 -10.04 0.54 1.76
N ASP A 133 -11.16 0.68 2.47
CA ASP A 133 -12.41 -0.04 2.27
C ASP A 133 -13.44 0.96 1.72
N ASN A 134 -13.85 0.78 0.45
CA ASN A 134 -14.43 1.85 -0.36
C ASN A 134 -13.53 3.10 -0.35
N THR A 135 -14.00 4.18 0.27
CA THR A 135 -13.34 5.48 0.42
C THR A 135 -12.77 5.68 1.83
N HIS A 136 -13.03 4.76 2.76
CA HIS A 136 -12.64 4.89 4.15
C HIS A 136 -11.26 4.28 4.37
N PRO A 137 -10.29 5.03 4.93
CA PRO A 137 -9.01 4.46 5.34
C PRO A 137 -9.22 3.42 6.43
N VAL A 138 -8.73 2.20 6.20
CA VAL A 138 -8.69 1.13 7.20
C VAL A 138 -7.41 1.21 8.01
N THR A 139 -6.29 1.51 7.33
CA THR A 139 -4.96 1.58 7.94
C THR A 139 -4.00 2.31 7.01
N GLU A 140 -2.93 2.86 7.58
CA GLU A 140 -1.86 3.50 6.83
C GLU A 140 -0.49 3.28 7.46
N THR A 141 0.55 3.50 6.65
CA THR A 141 1.96 3.50 7.07
C THR A 141 2.74 4.40 6.11
N HIS A 142 3.80 5.02 6.58
CA HIS A 142 4.61 5.93 5.77
C HIS A 142 6.11 5.78 6.02
N SER A 143 6.91 6.30 5.10
CA SER A 143 8.36 6.46 5.26
C SER A 143 8.68 7.50 6.33
N PHE A 144 9.88 7.42 6.91
CA PHE A 144 10.35 8.39 7.90
C PHE A 144 10.28 9.86 7.45
N LEU A 145 10.48 10.14 6.16
CA LEU A 145 10.50 11.51 5.60
C LEU A 145 9.11 12.03 5.18
N TRP A 146 8.03 11.31 5.52
CA TRP A 146 6.66 11.71 5.17
C TRP A 146 6.15 12.89 5.99
#